data_AF-A0A1I7LE58-F1
#
_entry.id   AF-A0A1I7LE58-F1
#
_cell.length_a   1.000
_cell.length_b   1.000
_cell.length_c   1.000
_cell.angle_alpha   90.00
_cell.angle_beta   90.00
_cell.angle_gamma   90.00
#
_symmetry.space_group_name_H-M   'P 1'
#
loop_
_entity.id
_entity.type
_entity.pdbx_description
1 polymer ?
#
loop_
_entity_poly.entity_id
_entity_poly.type
_entity_poly.pdbx_seq_one_letter_code
_entity_poly.pdbx_strand_id
1 'polypeptide(L)'
;MTFVWRRAFPDTHHDFVAEEAGQHVGRIKRIDGGPQNSSWTWTCTGCQRGHEATGVRPLNGEAATRDEAIEALAAAWDRAKAWSARTGRPLA
;
A
#
# COMPACT_ATOMS: atom_id res chain seq x y z
N MET A 1 -14.00 -1.57 1.02
CA MET A 1 -12.91 -2.00 0.12
C MET A 1 -12.28 -3.23 0.75
N THR A 2 -12.01 -4.28 -0.02
CA THR A 2 -11.63 -5.59 0.55
C THR A 2 -10.34 -6.08 -0.09
N PHE A 3 -9.23 -5.87 0.60
CA PHE A 3 -7.97 -6.47 0.22
C PHE A 3 -7.97 -7.96 0.53
N VAL A 4 -7.43 -8.75 -0.40
CA VAL A 4 -6.92 -10.09 -0.11
C VAL A 4 -5.48 -9.93 0.34
N TRP A 5 -5.17 -10.40 1.53
CA TRP A 5 -3.84 -10.32 2.10
C TRP A 5 -3.10 -11.65 1.97
N ARG A 6 -1.85 -11.58 1.53
CA ARG A 6 -0.92 -12.72 1.56
C ARG A 6 0.40 -12.31 2.19
N ARG A 7 1.13 -13.27 2.74
CA ARG A 7 2.51 -13.02 3.17
C ARG A 7 3.38 -12.73 1.96
N ALA A 8 4.31 -11.79 2.11
CA ALA A 8 5.27 -11.47 1.05
C ALA A 8 6.24 -12.63 0.80
N PHE A 9 6.65 -13.30 1.88
CA PHE A 9 7.46 -14.51 1.88
C PHE A 9 6.85 -15.54 2.86
N PRO A 10 7.02 -16.86 2.64
CA PRO A 10 6.44 -17.87 3.53
C PRO A 10 6.85 -17.69 5.00
N ASP A 11 8.11 -17.33 5.22
CA ASP A 11 8.74 -17.30 6.54
C ASP A 11 8.65 -15.92 7.24
N THR A 12 8.05 -14.91 6.60
CA THR A 12 7.91 -13.60 7.22
C THR A 12 6.64 -13.48 8.05
N HIS A 13 6.77 -12.98 9.28
CA HIS A 13 5.66 -12.86 10.24
C HIS A 13 4.91 -11.52 10.16
N HIS A 14 5.59 -10.44 9.77
CA HIS A 14 5.03 -9.09 9.77
C HIS A 14 5.18 -8.39 8.42
N ASP A 15 4.94 -9.13 7.33
CA ASP A 15 5.19 -8.64 5.99
C ASP A 15 4.14 -9.18 5.01
N PHE A 16 3.28 -8.28 4.53
CA PHE A 16 2.05 -8.63 3.83
C PHE A 16 1.89 -7.83 2.55
N VAL A 17 1.47 -8.52 1.49
CA VAL A 17 1.08 -7.95 0.21
C VAL A 17 -0.44 -7.87 0.14
N ALA A 18 -0.95 -6.73 -0.31
CA ALA A 18 -2.36 -6.50 -0.59
C ALA A 18 -2.66 -6.72 -2.07
N GLU A 19 -3.73 -7.46 -2.34
CA GLU A 19 -4.27 -7.66 -3.68
C GLU A 19 -5.77 -7.28 -3.72
N GLU A 20 -6.20 -6.66 -4.81
CA GLU A 20 -7.62 -6.36 -5.10
C GLU A 20 -7.94 -6.82 -6.51
N ALA A 21 -8.96 -7.66 -6.69
CA ALA A 21 -9.37 -8.20 -7.99
C ALA A 21 -8.24 -8.83 -8.84
N GLY A 22 -7.27 -9.48 -8.17
CA GLY A 22 -6.10 -10.09 -8.82
C GLY A 22 -4.97 -9.10 -9.17
N GLN A 23 -5.12 -7.82 -8.84
CA GLN A 23 -4.10 -6.80 -9.02
C GLN A 23 -3.30 -6.60 -7.73
N HIS A 24 -1.98 -6.49 -7.86
CA HIS A 24 -1.10 -6.11 -6.77
C HIS A 24 -1.30 -4.63 -6.40
N VAL A 25 -1.80 -4.37 -5.20
CA VAL A 25 -2.07 -3.00 -4.72
C VAL A 25 -0.86 -2.42 -4.01
N GLY A 26 -0.24 -3.21 -3.13
CA GLY A 26 0.77 -2.69 -2.23
C GLY A 26 1.24 -3.69 -1.20
N ARG A 27 1.95 -3.18 -0.21
CA ARG A 27 2.57 -3.96 0.84
C ARG A 27 2.57 -3.18 2.15
N ILE A 28 2.40 -3.90 3.26
CA ILE A 28 2.69 -3.39 4.60
C ILE A 28 3.74 -4.29 5.25
N LYS A 29 4.64 -3.72 6.03
CA LYS A 29 5.58 -4.50 6.84
C LYS A 29 5.92 -3.81 8.15
N ARG A 30 6.17 -4.57 9.21
CA ARG A 30 6.75 -4.05 10.45
C ARG A 30 8.26 -3.84 10.26
N ILE A 31 8.78 -2.75 10.80
CA ILE A 31 10.22 -2.53 10.91
C ILE A 31 10.73 -3.28 12.13
N ASP A 32 11.55 -4.30 11.88
CA ASP A 32 12.25 -5.06 12.91
C ASP A 32 13.69 -4.52 13.01
N GLY A 33 13.91 -3.58 13.94
CA GLY A 33 15.23 -3.01 14.24
C GLY A 33 15.38 -1.50 13.95
N GLY A 34 16.43 -0.91 14.56
CA GLY A 34 16.71 0.52 14.45
C GLY A 34 15.81 1.41 15.31
N PRO A 35 15.92 2.75 15.19
CA PRO A 35 15.11 3.71 15.96
C PRO A 35 13.60 3.59 15.71
N GLN A 36 13.20 3.14 14.52
CA GLN A 36 11.80 2.91 14.13
C GLN A 36 11.28 1.52 14.52
N ASN A 37 11.99 0.79 15.39
CA ASN A 37 11.59 -0.55 15.78
C ASN A 37 10.13 -0.57 16.25
N SER A 38 9.37 -1.54 15.76
CA SER A 38 7.93 -1.71 15.99
C SER A 38 6.98 -0.83 15.19
N SER A 39 7.45 0.15 14.41
CA SER A 39 6.56 0.86 13.48
C SER A 39 6.22 -0.02 12.27
N TRP A 40 5.12 0.33 11.60
CA TRP A 40 4.70 -0.28 10.36
C TRP A 40 4.98 0.66 9.20
N THR A 41 5.44 0.11 8.09
CA THR A 41 5.54 0.82 6.81
C THR A 41 4.46 0.31 5.88
N TRP A 42 3.95 1.21 5.05
CA TRP A 42 3.05 0.87 3.97
C TRP A 42 3.60 1.42 2.65
N THR A 43 3.29 0.75 1.55
CA THR A 43 3.66 1.18 0.20
C THR A 43 2.56 0.78 -0.78
N CYS A 44 2.07 1.72 -1.57
CA CYS A 44 1.11 1.53 -2.65
C CYS A 44 1.87 1.44 -3.97
N THR A 45 2.07 0.23 -4.48
CA THR A 45 2.81 -0.08 -5.70
C THR A 45 1.90 -0.25 -6.92
N GLY A 46 0.62 -0.52 -6.74
CA GLY A 46 -0.37 -0.66 -7.82
C GLY A 46 -0.62 0.63 -8.61
N CYS A 47 -0.04 1.74 -8.21
CA CYS A 47 -0.23 3.06 -8.81
C CYS A 47 1.02 3.60 -9.54
N GLN A 48 1.94 2.75 -9.98
CA GLN A 48 3.19 3.16 -10.66
C GLN A 48 2.97 4.18 -11.80
N ARG A 49 1.92 4.02 -12.60
CA ARG A 49 1.58 4.94 -13.70
C ARG A 49 0.99 6.28 -13.25
N GLY A 50 0.45 6.35 -12.03
CA GLY A 50 -0.13 7.56 -11.43
C GLY A 50 0.82 8.30 -10.49
N HIS A 51 2.03 7.77 -10.26
CA HIS A 51 2.92 8.27 -9.19
C HIS A 51 3.37 9.72 -9.36
N GLU A 52 3.41 10.21 -10.60
CA GLU A 52 3.81 11.58 -10.94
C GLU A 52 2.69 12.60 -10.62
N ALA A 53 1.44 12.14 -10.44
CA ALA A 53 0.31 13.02 -10.20
C ALA A 53 0.21 13.45 -8.73
N THR A 54 0.11 14.77 -8.50
CA THR A 54 0.01 15.36 -7.15
C THR A 54 -1.13 14.77 -6.31
N GLY A 55 -2.25 14.37 -6.92
CA GLY A 55 -3.41 13.80 -6.22
C GLY A 55 -3.27 12.33 -5.80
N VAL A 56 -2.21 11.64 -6.21
CA VAL A 56 -1.99 10.21 -5.94
C VAL A 56 -0.98 10.00 -4.79
N ARG A 57 -0.17 11.03 -4.45
CA ARG A 57 0.79 11.00 -3.34
C ARG A 57 0.15 11.34 -1.98
N PRO A 58 0.65 10.82 -0.84
CA PRO A 58 1.82 9.95 -0.69
C PRO A 58 1.53 8.50 -1.11
N LEU A 59 2.60 7.80 -1.52
CA LEU A 59 2.58 6.39 -1.94
C LEU A 59 3.19 5.44 -0.91
N ASN A 60 3.79 5.99 0.13
CA ASN A 60 4.37 5.24 1.22
C ASN A 60 4.37 6.12 2.47
N GLY A 61 4.60 5.48 3.60
CA GLY A 61 4.74 6.15 4.88
C GLY A 61 4.93 5.15 6.00
N GLU A 62 5.00 5.70 7.20
CA GLU A 62 5.06 4.96 8.46
C GLU A 62 3.76 5.14 9.24
N ALA A 63 3.44 4.16 10.08
CA ALA A 63 2.29 4.09 10.96
C ALA A 63 2.70 3.42 12.27
N ALA A 64 2.03 3.74 13.37
CA ALA A 64 2.34 3.15 14.67
C ALA A 64 1.81 1.71 14.75
N THR A 65 0.71 1.41 14.05
CA THR A 65 0.05 0.10 14.09
C THR A 65 -0.12 -0.52 12.71
N ARG A 66 -0.35 -1.84 12.69
CA ARG A 66 -0.68 -2.58 11.48
C ARG A 66 -1.94 -2.03 10.82
N ASP A 67 -2.95 -1.77 11.62
CA ASP A 67 -4.27 -1.40 11.14
C ASP A 67 -4.23 0.02 10.55
N GLU A 68 -3.48 0.95 11.15
CA GLU A 68 -3.17 2.27 10.55
C GLU A 68 -2.42 2.14 9.21
N ALA A 69 -1.47 1.20 9.09
CA ALA A 69 -0.77 0.95 7.83
C ALA A 69 -1.72 0.39 6.74
N ILE A 70 -2.69 -0.45 7.14
CA ILE A 70 -3.75 -0.97 6.25
C ILE A 70 -4.64 0.18 5.77
N GLU A 71 -5.10 1.04 6.69
CA GLU A 71 -5.94 2.18 6.37
C GLU A 71 -5.22 3.19 5.45
N ALA A 72 -3.95 3.47 5.73
CA ALA A 72 -3.14 4.36 4.90
C ALA A 72 -2.93 3.79 3.48
N LEU A 73 -2.70 2.48 3.35
CA LEU A 73 -2.63 1.82 2.06
C LEU A 73 -3.97 1.88 1.30
N ALA A 74 -5.09 1.62 1.99
CA ALA A 74 -6.42 1.71 1.41
C ALA A 74 -6.70 3.13 0.88
N ALA A 75 -6.40 4.16 1.68
CA ALA A 75 -6.56 5.55 1.29
C ALA A 75 -5.66 5.94 0.09
N ALA A 76 -4.44 5.41 0.01
CA ALA A 76 -3.58 5.63 -1.16
C ALA A 76 -4.14 4.96 -2.42
N TRP A 77 -4.65 3.73 -2.30
CA TRP A 77 -5.27 3.02 -3.41
C TRP A 77 -6.55 3.68 -3.91
N ASP A 78 -7.42 4.16 -3.02
CA ASP A 78 -8.64 4.86 -3.42
C ASP A 78 -8.33 6.15 -4.20
N ARG A 79 -7.29 6.90 -3.81
CA ARG A 79 -6.81 8.06 -4.57
C ARG A 79 -6.27 7.67 -5.94
N ALA A 80 -5.55 6.55 -6.04
CA ALA A 80 -5.08 6.02 -7.31
C ALA A 80 -6.26 5.65 -8.23
N LYS A 81 -7.26 4.92 -7.72
CA LYS A 81 -8.50 4.59 -8.46
C LYS A 81 -9.24 5.85 -8.92
N ALA A 82 -9.39 6.84 -8.05
CA ALA A 82 -10.03 8.11 -8.40
C ALA A 82 -9.28 8.85 -9.51
N TRP A 83 -7.95 8.87 -9.48
CA TRP A 83 -7.13 9.44 -10.55
C TRP A 83 -7.28 8.67 -11.88
N SER A 84 -7.26 7.34 -11.82
CA SER A 84 -7.43 6.48 -13.00
C SER A 84 -8.79 6.74 -13.66
N ALA A 85 -9.87 6.72 -12.87
CA ALA A 85 -11.22 7.01 -13.34
C ALA A 85 -11.34 8.40 -13.97
N ARG A 86 -10.73 9.43 -13.37
CA ARG A 86 -10.76 10.81 -13.87
C ARG A 86 -9.97 11.01 -15.16
N THR A 87 -8.90 10.25 -15.37
CA THR A 87 -7.97 10.45 -16.50
C THR A 87 -8.13 9.43 -17.63
N GLY A 88 -8.90 8.36 -17.39
CA GLY A 88 -8.99 7.21 -18.29
C GLY A 88 -7.69 6.40 -18.42
N ARG A 89 -6.68 6.70 -17.61
CA ARG A 89 -5.39 6.02 -17.63
C ARG A 89 -5.41 4.81 -16.70
N PRO A 90 -4.86 3.66 -17.11
CA PRO A 90 -4.87 2.46 -16.28
C PRO A 90 -3.91 2.59 -15.08
N LEU A 91 -4.24 1.85 -14.02
CA LEU A 91 -3.33 1.52 -12.92
C LEU A 91 -2.29 0.48 -13.39
N ALA A 92 -1.31 0.15 -12.53
CA ALA A 92 -0.17 -0.68 -12.90
C ALA A 92 -0.57 -2.11 -13.28
#